data_AF-A0A8D0E6M4-F1
#
_entry.id   AF-A0A8D0E6M4-F1
#
_cell.length_a   1.000
_cell.length_b   1.000
_cell.length_c   1.000
_cell.angle_alpha   90.00
_cell.angle_beta   90.00
_cell.angle_gamma   90.00
#
_symmetry.space_group_name_H-M   'P 1'
#
loop_
_entity.id
_entity.type
_entity.pdbx_description
1 polymer ?
#
loop_
_entity_poly.entity_id
_entity_poly.type
_entity_poly.pdbx_seq_one_letter_code
_entity_poly.pdbx_strand_id
1 'polypeptide(L)'
;SEDSENTMEIKKLLTMDRTLYVAIPLLLPFQDKCANYIKVLIKRDDDTLFVCGTNAFNPTCRNYKKDSLEPEGDTISGKGICPYNPMDANVALFSGNELYSATTSDLMGIDPVIYRSLGNNPNLRTVKHDSRWLKDPRFIHAVDYGNYIYFFFQEVSVEYQSVEKVILPRIGRVCKNDMGGNMAVLDKHWTSFLKTRLICAVHEDSSFHFNIIQSVSHVLHINGHDLILALLTTPKNSIPGSAICAFDLVDINQAFSRPFKEQKSSTSVWTIVPDDEVPTPRPGSCAGYGSLEKYSSSTEFPKEYLQFMRTHVLVAEPGEPNTKHPWFLWTTDRDFLVALAVDNAAGPKEDHTVVYAVSENGILLKLLAQEHGKGFTENGIFLEEMNISELEK
;
A
#
# COMPACT_ATOMS: atom_id res chain seq x y z
N SER A 1 -15.92 29.16 12.81
CA SER A 1 -14.70 29.36 12.01
C SER A 1 -14.31 28.02 11.44
N GLU A 2 -13.62 27.96 10.30
CA GLU A 2 -13.18 26.71 9.66
C GLU A 2 -12.48 25.75 10.65
N ASP A 3 -11.75 26.29 11.63
CA ASP A 3 -11.11 25.52 12.71
C ASP A 3 -12.11 24.79 13.63
N SER A 4 -13.29 25.38 13.92
CA SER A 4 -14.29 24.73 14.78
C SER A 4 -14.98 23.55 14.10
N GLU A 5 -15.13 23.61 12.78
CA GLU A 5 -15.74 22.56 11.96
C GLU A 5 -14.79 21.35 11.82
N ASN A 6 -13.51 21.60 11.53
CA ASN A 6 -12.47 20.58 11.50
C ASN A 6 -12.29 19.88 12.85
N THR A 7 -12.30 20.64 13.95
CA THR A 7 -12.18 20.08 15.31
C THR A 7 -13.36 19.15 15.64
N MET A 8 -14.56 19.48 15.15
CA MET A 8 -15.76 18.65 15.35
C MET A 8 -15.68 17.33 14.56
N GLU A 9 -15.14 17.35 13.34
CA GLU A 9 -14.97 16.15 12.51
C GLU A 9 -13.90 15.21 13.09
N ILE A 10 -12.78 15.75 13.58
CA ILE A 10 -11.73 14.97 14.28
C ILE A 10 -12.28 14.37 15.58
N LYS A 11 -13.07 15.13 16.36
CA LYS A 11 -13.73 14.60 17.57
C LYS A 11 -14.61 13.40 17.26
N LYS A 12 -15.42 13.48 16.19
CA LYS A 12 -16.26 12.34 15.76
C LYS A 12 -15.41 11.11 15.43
N LEU A 13 -14.30 11.28 14.71
CA LEU A 13 -13.38 10.18 14.36
C LEU A 13 -12.71 9.55 15.58
N LEU A 14 -12.36 10.33 16.61
CA LEU A 14 -11.67 9.84 17.80
C LEU A 14 -12.61 9.31 18.90
N THR A 15 -13.88 9.74 18.91
CA THR A 15 -14.91 9.14 19.78
C THR A 15 -15.39 7.77 19.30
N MET A 16 -14.88 7.28 18.16
CA MET A 16 -15.09 5.91 17.72
C MET A 16 -14.28 4.99 18.65
N ASP A 17 -14.98 4.40 19.62
CA ASP A 17 -14.43 3.55 20.69
C ASP A 17 -13.69 2.31 20.12
N ARG A 18 -12.93 1.59 20.96
CA ARG A 18 -12.09 0.40 20.67
C ARG A 18 -12.86 -0.84 20.15
N THR A 19 -13.82 -0.66 19.28
CA THR A 19 -14.46 -1.72 18.51
C THR A 19 -13.73 -1.81 17.18
N LEU A 20 -13.43 -3.02 16.73
CA LEU A 20 -12.76 -3.30 15.46
C LEU A 20 -13.66 -2.82 14.29
N TYR A 21 -13.57 -1.56 13.89
CA TYR A 21 -14.36 -1.04 12.77
C TYR A 21 -13.64 -1.32 11.45
N VAL A 22 -14.22 -2.24 10.68
CA VAL A 22 -13.88 -2.39 9.27
C VAL A 22 -14.49 -1.19 8.53
N ALA A 23 -13.67 -0.19 8.18
CA ALA A 23 -14.15 1.00 7.50
C ALA A 23 -14.64 0.65 6.09
N ILE A 24 -15.96 0.53 5.92
CA ILE A 24 -16.61 0.52 4.61
C ILE A 24 -16.47 1.95 4.05
N PRO A 25 -16.04 2.15 2.80
CA PRO A 25 -16.13 3.46 2.17
C PRO A 25 -17.59 3.86 2.09
N LEU A 26 -18.05 4.67 3.05
CA LEU A 26 -19.37 5.28 3.04
C LEU A 26 -19.49 6.12 1.76
N LEU A 27 -20.32 5.65 0.83
CA LEU A 27 -20.82 6.46 -0.28
C LEU A 27 -21.85 7.44 0.29
N LEU A 28 -21.38 8.44 1.05
CA LEU A 28 -22.20 9.60 1.38
C LEU A 28 -22.60 10.28 0.06
N PRO A 29 -23.88 10.66 -0.13
CA PRO A 29 -24.28 11.46 -1.27
C PRO A 29 -23.56 12.81 -1.19
N PHE A 30 -22.48 12.95 -1.98
CA PHE A 30 -21.60 14.12 -2.03
C PHE A 30 -22.36 15.34 -2.58
N GLN A 31 -23.04 16.07 -1.69
CA GLN A 31 -23.74 17.29 -2.08
C GLN A 31 -22.83 18.54 -2.06
N ASP A 32 -21.62 18.48 -1.47
CA ASP A 32 -20.68 19.62 -1.45
C ASP A 32 -19.23 19.22 -1.77
N LYS A 33 -18.80 19.36 -3.02
CA LYS A 33 -17.41 19.07 -3.44
C LYS A 33 -16.37 20.01 -2.81
N CYS A 34 -16.77 21.18 -2.33
CA CYS A 34 -15.87 22.23 -1.81
C CYS A 34 -15.82 22.25 -0.28
N ALA A 35 -15.71 21.09 0.36
CA ALA A 35 -15.49 20.97 1.80
C ALA A 35 -14.06 20.49 2.10
N ASN A 36 -13.68 20.57 3.38
CA ASN A 36 -12.46 19.93 3.86
C ASN A 36 -12.77 18.49 4.29
N TYR A 37 -12.37 17.52 3.49
CA TYR A 37 -12.53 16.10 3.84
C TYR A 37 -11.23 15.60 4.47
N ILE A 38 -11.29 15.10 5.70
CA ILE A 38 -10.12 14.52 6.36
C ILE A 38 -9.75 13.19 5.70
N LYS A 39 -8.53 13.11 5.18
CA LYS A 39 -8.02 11.95 4.43
C LYS A 39 -6.78 11.31 5.07
N VAL A 40 -6.12 12.04 5.98
CA VAL A 40 -5.00 11.53 6.77
C VAL A 40 -5.25 11.88 8.23
N LEU A 41 -5.21 10.87 9.10
CA LEU A 41 -5.27 11.01 10.55
C LEU A 41 -4.34 9.95 11.12
N ILE A 42 -3.18 10.38 11.62
CA ILE A 42 -2.13 9.46 12.09
C ILE A 42 -1.59 9.97 13.42
N LYS A 43 -1.34 9.06 14.37
CA LYS A 43 -0.58 9.36 15.58
C LYS A 43 0.89 9.60 15.19
N ARG A 44 1.37 10.83 15.38
CA ARG A 44 2.77 11.21 15.08
C ARG A 44 3.69 10.79 16.22
N ASP A 45 3.27 11.07 17.45
CA ASP A 45 3.92 10.71 18.70
C ASP A 45 2.85 10.55 19.80
N ASP A 46 3.24 10.38 21.05
CA ASP A 46 2.30 10.06 22.14
C ASP A 46 1.22 11.13 22.36
N ASP A 47 1.55 12.40 22.11
CA ASP A 47 0.73 13.55 22.43
C ASP A 47 0.20 14.28 21.17
N THR A 48 0.71 13.93 19.98
CA THR A 48 0.42 14.65 18.73
C THR A 48 -0.23 13.78 17.67
N LEU A 49 -1.32 14.29 17.09
CA LEU A 49 -1.96 13.78 15.89
C LEU A 49 -1.54 14.62 14.68
N PHE A 50 -1.20 13.97 13.58
CA PHE A 50 -0.97 14.61 12.30
C PHE A 50 -2.21 14.41 11.42
N VAL A 51 -2.83 15.51 11.01
CA VAL A 51 -4.10 15.50 10.29
C VAL A 51 -3.97 16.26 8.98
N CYS A 52 -4.44 15.68 7.89
CA CYS A 52 -4.56 16.37 6.61
C CYS A 52 -5.95 16.19 6.02
N GLY A 53 -6.44 17.25 5.38
CA GLY A 53 -7.67 17.21 4.62
C GLY A 53 -7.54 17.88 3.26
N THR A 54 -8.50 17.57 2.39
CA THR A 54 -8.56 18.07 1.00
C THR A 54 -8.67 19.59 0.94
N ASN A 55 -9.21 20.21 1.99
CA ASN A 55 -9.42 21.64 2.16
C ASN A 55 -9.92 22.31 0.87
N ALA A 56 -11.09 21.87 0.39
CA ALA A 56 -11.72 22.35 -0.85
C ALA A 56 -10.77 22.36 -2.06
N PHE A 57 -10.10 21.23 -2.32
CA PHE A 57 -9.10 21.06 -3.37
C PHE A 57 -7.83 21.91 -3.17
N ASN A 58 -7.46 22.21 -1.93
CA ASN A 58 -6.18 22.82 -1.55
C ASN A 58 -5.54 22.09 -0.35
N PRO A 59 -5.06 20.85 -0.54
CA PRO A 59 -4.69 19.94 0.54
C PRO A 59 -3.77 20.58 1.56
N THR A 60 -4.17 20.50 2.83
CA THR A 60 -3.49 21.15 3.96
C THR A 60 -3.39 20.18 5.14
N CYS A 61 -2.25 20.20 5.82
CA CYS A 61 -1.97 19.39 7.00
C CYS A 61 -1.71 20.28 8.23
N ARG A 62 -1.99 19.76 9.42
CA ARG A 62 -1.69 20.38 10.71
C ARG A 62 -1.41 19.31 11.77
N ASN A 63 -0.64 19.67 12.80
CA ASN A 63 -0.57 18.88 14.02
C ASN A 63 -1.72 19.28 14.95
N TYR A 64 -2.19 18.34 15.75
CA TYR A 64 -3.21 18.54 16.77
C TYR A 64 -2.78 17.87 18.06
N LYS A 65 -3.02 18.50 19.20
CA LYS A 65 -2.86 17.84 20.49
C LYS A 65 -3.89 16.73 20.62
N LYS A 66 -3.45 15.51 20.95
CA LYS A 66 -4.32 14.34 21.03
C LYS A 66 -5.46 14.49 22.04
N ASP A 67 -5.19 15.17 23.17
CA ASP A 67 -6.17 15.30 24.27
C ASP A 67 -7.19 16.41 24.03
N SER A 68 -6.73 17.61 23.65
CA SER A 68 -7.62 18.78 23.46
C SER A 68 -8.17 18.89 22.05
N LEU A 69 -7.49 18.29 21.07
CA LEU A 69 -7.74 18.42 19.64
C LEU A 69 -7.65 19.88 19.17
N GLU A 70 -6.81 20.66 19.85
CA GLU A 70 -6.44 21.99 19.41
C GLU A 70 -5.26 21.89 18.43
N PRO A 71 -5.26 22.70 17.37
CA PRO A 71 -4.17 22.72 16.42
C PRO A 71 -2.87 23.21 17.08
N GLU A 72 -1.75 22.64 16.67
CA GLU A 72 -0.42 22.98 17.17
C GLU A 72 0.55 23.30 16.02
N GLY A 73 1.25 24.42 16.17
CA GLY A 73 2.23 24.89 15.19
C GLY A 73 1.62 25.44 13.90
N ASP A 74 2.47 25.55 12.88
CA ASP A 74 2.10 26.11 11.58
C ASP A 74 1.40 25.09 10.68
N THR A 75 0.70 25.62 9.67
CA THR A 75 0.14 24.79 8.61
C THR A 75 1.23 24.21 7.72
N ILE A 76 1.03 22.96 7.33
CA ILE A 76 1.95 22.21 6.47
C ILE A 76 1.25 21.98 5.13
N SER A 77 1.98 22.16 4.02
CA SER A 77 1.43 21.86 2.70
C SER A 77 1.04 20.38 2.60
N GLY A 78 -0.20 20.09 2.21
CA GLY A 78 -0.68 18.72 2.03
C GLY A 78 -0.34 18.13 0.66
N LYS A 79 0.35 18.87 -0.22
CA LYS A 79 0.68 18.42 -1.58
C LYS A 79 1.53 17.15 -1.57
N GLY A 80 1.02 16.09 -2.19
CA GLY A 80 1.69 14.77 -2.21
C GLY A 80 1.54 13.96 -0.92
N ILE A 81 0.82 14.49 0.09
CA ILE A 81 0.48 13.81 1.34
C ILE A 81 -1.02 13.48 1.37
N CYS A 82 -1.85 14.46 1.03
CA CYS A 82 -3.29 14.40 1.01
C CYS A 82 -3.79 14.72 -0.41
N PRO A 83 -4.79 13.98 -0.92
CA PRO A 83 -5.31 14.22 -2.26
C PRO A 83 -6.09 15.53 -2.35
N TYR A 84 -6.16 16.07 -3.56
CA TYR A 84 -7.03 17.20 -3.89
C TYR A 84 -8.50 16.80 -3.93
N ASN A 85 -8.80 15.66 -4.57
CA ASN A 85 -10.13 15.12 -4.70
C ASN A 85 -10.44 14.14 -3.55
N PRO A 86 -11.56 14.29 -2.81
CA PRO A 86 -11.91 13.38 -1.73
C PRO A 86 -12.12 11.92 -2.17
N MET A 87 -12.39 11.68 -3.46
CA MET A 87 -12.56 10.33 -4.01
C MET A 87 -11.23 9.63 -4.33
N ASP A 88 -10.12 10.38 -4.39
CA ASP A 88 -8.82 9.77 -4.66
C ASP A 88 -8.37 8.96 -3.43
N ALA A 89 -7.73 7.83 -3.72
CA ALA A 89 -7.12 7.00 -2.70
C ALA A 89 -5.80 7.63 -2.22
N ASN A 90 -5.50 7.45 -0.95
CA ASN A 90 -4.26 7.89 -0.36
C ASN A 90 -3.79 6.95 0.74
N VAL A 91 -2.49 6.92 0.93
CA VAL A 91 -1.83 6.22 2.02
C VAL A 91 -0.86 7.20 2.67
N ALA A 92 -0.76 7.16 3.99
CA ALA A 92 0.23 7.91 4.75
C ALA A 92 0.64 7.10 5.98
N LEU A 93 1.94 7.14 6.32
CA LEU A 93 2.54 6.41 7.42
C LEU A 93 3.78 7.17 7.92
N PHE A 94 3.95 7.26 9.25
CA PHE A 94 5.20 7.71 9.85
C PHE A 94 6.15 6.53 10.08
N SER A 95 7.43 6.75 9.79
CA SER A 95 8.54 5.90 10.21
C SER A 95 9.58 6.80 10.86
N GLY A 96 9.64 6.79 12.19
CA GLY A 96 10.35 7.82 12.96
C GLY A 96 9.75 9.20 12.70
N ASN A 97 10.59 10.16 12.33
CA ASN A 97 10.16 11.55 12.08
C ASN A 97 9.82 11.84 10.61
N GLU A 98 9.89 10.84 9.74
CA GLU A 98 9.66 10.97 8.31
C GLU A 98 8.26 10.48 7.95
N LEU A 99 7.57 11.25 7.12
CA LEU A 99 6.25 10.90 6.61
C LEU A 99 6.39 10.31 5.20
N TYR A 100 5.95 9.07 5.06
CA TYR A 100 5.81 8.37 3.79
C TYR A 100 4.35 8.45 3.35
N SER A 101 4.11 8.90 2.12
CA SER A 101 2.76 9.06 1.58
C SER A 101 2.68 8.59 0.14
N ALA A 102 1.48 8.21 -0.28
CA ALA A 102 1.19 7.87 -1.66
C ALA A 102 -0.19 8.38 -2.06
N THR A 103 -0.25 9.29 -3.04
CA THR A 103 -1.49 9.94 -3.49
C THR A 103 -1.24 10.72 -4.81
N THR A 104 -2.16 11.58 -5.21
CA THR A 104 -2.01 12.53 -6.33
C THR A 104 -1.42 13.85 -5.84
N SER A 105 -0.48 14.42 -6.58
CA SER A 105 0.22 15.66 -6.19
C SER A 105 -0.24 16.91 -6.93
N ASP A 106 -1.23 16.79 -7.80
CA ASP A 106 -1.80 17.87 -8.59
C ASP A 106 -3.34 17.81 -8.59
N LEU A 107 -3.95 18.96 -8.87
CA LEU A 107 -5.41 19.12 -8.87
C LEU A 107 -6.13 18.20 -9.87
N MET A 108 -5.49 17.88 -11.00
CA MET A 108 -6.10 17.07 -12.06
C MET A 108 -5.97 15.56 -11.81
N GLY A 109 -5.21 15.14 -10.78
CA GLY A 109 -4.94 13.73 -10.51
C GLY A 109 -4.02 13.06 -11.54
N ILE A 110 -3.22 13.82 -12.29
CA ILE A 110 -2.35 13.32 -13.37
C ILE A 110 -0.95 12.92 -12.86
N ASP A 111 -0.54 13.43 -11.70
CA ASP A 111 0.78 13.20 -11.10
C ASP A 111 0.68 12.34 -9.82
N PRO A 112 0.44 11.02 -9.96
CA PRO A 112 0.51 10.09 -8.84
C PRO A 112 1.93 10.00 -8.32
N VAL A 113 2.09 9.95 -7.01
CA VAL A 113 3.39 10.02 -6.36
C VAL A 113 3.45 9.07 -5.16
N ILE A 114 4.58 8.38 -5.00
CA ILE A 114 5.04 7.87 -3.71
C ILE A 114 6.10 8.86 -3.21
N TYR A 115 5.85 9.44 -2.05
CA TYR A 115 6.55 10.62 -1.54
C TYR A 115 7.05 10.36 -0.13
N ARG A 116 8.21 10.93 0.20
CA ARG A 116 8.67 11.12 1.57
C ARG A 116 8.92 12.59 1.81
N SER A 117 8.44 13.06 2.95
CA SER A 117 8.62 14.43 3.42
C SER A 117 8.70 14.50 4.93
N LEU A 118 8.89 15.71 5.45
CA LEU A 118 9.14 15.97 6.87
C LEU A 118 10.43 15.29 7.35
N GLY A 119 10.73 15.45 8.63
CA GLY A 119 11.99 14.99 9.20
C GLY A 119 13.19 15.79 8.70
N ASN A 120 14.38 15.22 8.89
CA ASN A 120 15.66 15.88 8.57
C ASN A 120 16.24 15.46 7.22
N ASN A 121 15.69 14.41 6.60
CA ASN A 121 16.20 13.90 5.33
C ASN A 121 15.58 14.65 4.14
N PRO A 122 16.20 14.58 2.95
CA PRO A 122 15.65 15.17 1.75
C PRO A 122 14.27 14.60 1.42
N ASN A 123 13.38 15.47 0.93
CA ASN A 123 12.12 15.03 0.35
C ASN A 123 12.40 14.25 -0.94
N LEU A 124 11.85 13.04 -1.04
CA LEU A 124 12.05 12.15 -2.19
C LEU A 124 10.71 11.79 -2.82
N ARG A 125 10.70 11.70 -4.15
CA ARG A 125 9.50 11.33 -4.92
C ARG A 125 9.80 10.30 -6.00
N THR A 126 8.77 9.61 -6.45
CA THR A 126 8.81 8.87 -7.72
C THR A 126 8.96 9.82 -8.91
N VAL A 127 9.56 9.32 -9.99
CA VAL A 127 9.77 10.10 -11.22
C VAL A 127 8.43 10.47 -11.84
N LYS A 128 8.24 11.78 -12.05
CA LYS A 128 7.02 12.36 -12.60
C LYS A 128 6.81 11.96 -14.07
N HIS A 129 5.57 11.64 -14.43
CA HIS A 129 5.16 11.28 -15.81
C HIS A 129 5.95 10.12 -16.43
N ASP A 130 6.48 9.20 -15.62
CA ASP A 130 7.12 7.97 -16.09
C ASP A 130 6.25 6.77 -15.72
N SER A 131 5.55 6.21 -16.72
CA SER A 131 4.63 5.10 -16.53
C SER A 131 5.32 3.80 -16.09
N ARG A 132 6.65 3.69 -16.27
CA ARG A 132 7.42 2.56 -15.72
C ARG A 132 7.39 2.59 -14.19
N TRP A 133 7.40 3.79 -13.61
CA TRP A 133 7.34 4.00 -12.16
C TRP A 133 5.94 3.78 -11.63
N LEU A 134 4.97 4.53 -12.12
CA LEU A 134 3.57 4.45 -11.70
C LEU A 134 2.67 4.73 -12.90
N LYS A 135 1.68 3.87 -13.15
CA LYS A 135 0.72 4.05 -14.24
C LYS A 135 -0.72 3.94 -13.76
N ASP A 136 -1.37 5.08 -13.60
CA ASP A 136 -2.74 5.20 -13.07
C ASP A 136 -2.95 4.36 -11.78
N PRO A 137 -2.12 4.53 -10.73
CA PRO A 137 -2.21 3.71 -9.54
C PRO A 137 -3.39 4.10 -8.65
N ARG A 138 -3.92 3.13 -7.90
CA ARG A 138 -4.75 3.33 -6.72
C ARG A 138 -4.02 2.75 -5.51
N PHE A 139 -3.60 3.61 -4.59
CA PHE A 139 -2.87 3.22 -3.38
C PHE A 139 -3.81 2.64 -2.33
N ILE A 140 -3.41 1.54 -1.69
CA ILE A 140 -4.25 0.77 -0.75
C ILE A 140 -3.68 0.82 0.66
N HIS A 141 -2.40 0.52 0.82
CA HIS A 141 -1.78 0.46 2.15
C HIS A 141 -0.27 0.69 2.10
N ALA A 142 0.35 0.92 3.25
CA ALA A 142 1.81 0.88 3.41
C ALA A 142 2.17 0.32 4.77
N VAL A 143 3.31 -0.38 4.83
CA VAL A 143 3.83 -0.95 6.07
C VAL A 143 5.31 -0.59 6.23
N ASP A 144 5.68 -0.34 7.47
CA ASP A 144 7.06 -0.22 7.91
C ASP A 144 7.57 -1.62 8.27
N TYR A 145 8.61 -2.11 7.57
CA TYR A 145 9.21 -3.40 7.90
C TYR A 145 10.70 -3.47 7.55
N GLY A 146 11.53 -3.82 8.55
CA GLY A 146 12.98 -3.92 8.41
C GLY A 146 13.61 -2.60 7.93
N ASN A 147 14.38 -2.65 6.84
CA ASN A 147 15.06 -1.49 6.26
C ASN A 147 14.20 -0.73 5.22
N TYR A 148 12.96 -1.17 4.99
CA TYR A 148 12.14 -0.69 3.89
C TYR A 148 10.78 -0.20 4.36
N ILE A 149 10.18 0.68 3.55
CA ILE A 149 8.74 0.92 3.54
C ILE A 149 8.16 0.22 2.33
N TYR A 150 7.14 -0.60 2.53
CA TYR A 150 6.43 -1.28 1.45
C TYR A 150 5.10 -0.60 1.18
N PHE A 151 4.78 -0.36 -0.09
CA PHE A 151 3.54 0.24 -0.55
C PHE A 151 2.74 -0.78 -1.35
N PHE A 152 1.48 -0.96 -0.98
CA PHE A 152 0.52 -1.81 -1.66
C PHE A 152 -0.42 -0.94 -2.49
N PHE A 153 -0.50 -1.24 -3.77
CA PHE A 153 -1.33 -0.49 -4.71
C PHE A 153 -1.74 -1.38 -5.86
N GLN A 154 -2.69 -0.93 -6.67
CA GLN A 154 -2.95 -1.51 -7.98
C GLN A 154 -2.67 -0.46 -9.05
N GLU A 155 -2.25 -0.88 -10.23
CA GLU A 155 -1.97 0.03 -11.34
C GLU A 155 -2.31 -0.63 -12.68
N VAL A 156 -2.39 0.18 -13.74
CA VAL A 156 -2.49 -0.35 -15.10
C VAL A 156 -1.15 -0.96 -15.47
N SER A 157 -1.15 -2.23 -15.85
CA SER A 157 0.05 -2.95 -16.24
C SER A 157 0.70 -2.32 -17.47
N VAL A 158 2.03 -2.18 -17.39
CA VAL A 158 2.86 -1.80 -18.54
C VAL A 158 3.29 -3.03 -19.33
N GLU A 159 3.45 -4.18 -18.66
CA GLU A 159 3.94 -5.43 -19.23
C GLU A 159 2.91 -6.22 -20.04
N TYR A 160 1.61 -5.97 -19.85
CA TYR A 160 0.54 -6.60 -20.63
C TYR A 160 -0.15 -5.64 -21.61
N GLN A 161 0.32 -4.38 -21.71
CA GLN A 161 -0.35 -3.31 -22.46
C GLN A 161 -0.55 -3.63 -23.96
N SER A 162 0.33 -4.42 -24.57
CA SER A 162 0.23 -4.81 -25.99
C SER A 162 -0.91 -5.78 -26.28
N VAL A 163 -1.47 -6.43 -25.24
CA VAL A 163 -2.54 -7.43 -25.37
C VAL A 163 -3.84 -6.85 -24.85
N GLU A 164 -3.84 -6.36 -23.60
CA GLU A 164 -5.04 -5.86 -22.94
C GLU A 164 -4.70 -4.85 -21.85
N LYS A 165 -5.62 -3.91 -21.58
CA LYS A 165 -5.52 -3.06 -20.39
C LYS A 165 -5.87 -3.86 -19.15
N VAL A 166 -4.86 -4.46 -18.52
CA VAL A 166 -5.01 -5.22 -17.27
C VAL A 166 -4.59 -4.36 -16.07
N ILE A 167 -5.39 -4.38 -15.00
CA ILE A 167 -5.01 -3.81 -13.70
C ILE A 167 -4.36 -4.92 -12.88
N LEU A 168 -3.20 -4.65 -12.30
CA LEU A 168 -2.47 -5.62 -11.48
C LEU A 168 -2.22 -5.08 -10.07
N PRO A 169 -2.27 -5.97 -9.05
CA PRO A 169 -1.89 -5.62 -7.70
C PRO A 169 -0.35 -5.63 -7.60
N ARG A 170 0.18 -4.63 -6.93
CA ARG A 170 1.61 -4.36 -6.80
C ARG A 170 1.98 -4.23 -5.34
N ILE A 171 3.21 -4.66 -5.08
CA ILE A 171 3.96 -4.22 -3.93
C ILE A 171 5.21 -3.49 -4.40
N GLY A 172 5.36 -2.25 -3.96
CA GLY A 172 6.56 -1.45 -4.15
C GLY A 172 7.33 -1.32 -2.85
N ARG A 173 8.65 -1.15 -2.89
CA ARG A 173 9.46 -0.87 -1.71
C ARG A 173 10.41 0.30 -1.93
N VAL A 174 10.75 0.99 -0.86
CA VAL A 174 11.82 2.01 -0.81
C VAL A 174 12.66 1.81 0.44
N CYS A 175 13.95 2.12 0.39
CA CYS A 175 14.81 2.14 1.55
C CYS A 175 14.47 3.32 2.47
N LYS A 176 14.41 3.05 3.78
CA LYS A 176 14.17 4.11 4.76
C LYS A 176 15.25 5.19 4.74
N ASN A 177 16.51 4.76 4.59
CA ASN A 177 17.68 5.64 4.55
C ASN A 177 18.04 6.16 3.14
N ASP A 178 17.14 6.07 2.16
CA ASP A 178 17.39 6.64 0.83
C ASP A 178 17.57 8.17 0.96
N MET A 179 18.62 8.71 0.34
CA MET A 179 18.95 10.14 0.35
C MET A 179 18.76 10.79 -1.02
N GLY A 180 18.25 10.03 -2.00
CA GLY A 180 18.17 10.43 -3.39
C GLY A 180 19.46 10.15 -4.15
N GLY A 181 19.42 10.41 -5.45
CA GLY A 181 20.57 10.26 -6.33
C GLY A 181 21.51 11.46 -6.25
N ASN A 182 22.58 11.41 -7.04
CA ASN A 182 23.48 12.56 -7.17
C ASN A 182 22.87 13.65 -8.07
N MET A 183 23.52 14.82 -8.13
CA MET A 183 23.06 15.96 -8.91
C MET A 183 22.80 15.66 -10.40
N ALA A 184 23.45 14.63 -10.96
CA ALA A 184 23.30 14.27 -12.38
C ALA A 184 22.14 13.30 -12.65
N VAL A 185 21.81 12.41 -11.70
CA VAL A 185 20.84 11.33 -11.90
C VAL A 185 20.05 11.10 -10.63
N LEU A 186 18.71 11.16 -10.74
CA LEU A 186 17.77 10.93 -9.63
C LEU A 186 17.93 11.90 -8.44
N ASP A 187 18.43 13.12 -8.67
CA ASP A 187 18.39 14.17 -7.64
C ASP A 187 16.96 14.37 -7.13
N LYS A 188 16.77 14.29 -5.81
CA LYS A 188 15.45 14.32 -5.11
C LYS A 188 14.44 13.25 -5.53
N HIS A 189 14.89 12.17 -6.15
CA HIS A 189 14.07 11.01 -6.50
C HIS A 189 14.58 9.76 -5.81
N TRP A 190 13.69 8.78 -5.59
CA TRP A 190 14.08 7.49 -5.01
C TRP A 190 15.19 6.81 -5.82
N THR A 191 16.16 6.21 -5.13
CA THR A 191 17.22 5.38 -5.72
C THR A 191 17.04 3.89 -5.42
N SER A 192 16.01 3.58 -4.64
CA SER A 192 15.69 2.23 -4.15
C SER A 192 14.29 1.75 -4.54
N PHE A 193 13.50 2.58 -5.24
CA PHE A 193 12.13 2.20 -5.63
C PHE A 193 12.15 1.04 -6.61
N LEU A 194 11.61 -0.09 -6.17
CA LEU A 194 11.29 -1.25 -7.00
C LEU A 194 9.85 -1.67 -6.75
N LYS A 195 9.21 -2.29 -7.74
CA LYS A 195 7.89 -2.89 -7.63
C LYS A 195 7.83 -4.27 -8.28
N THR A 196 7.00 -5.15 -7.73
CA THR A 196 6.66 -6.46 -8.31
C THR A 196 5.17 -6.70 -8.23
N ARG A 197 4.68 -7.67 -9.00
CA ARG A 197 3.28 -8.13 -8.94
C ARG A 197 3.05 -8.95 -7.67
N LEU A 198 1.95 -8.68 -6.99
CA LEU A 198 1.43 -9.55 -5.95
C LEU A 198 0.56 -10.64 -6.61
N ILE A 199 0.78 -11.92 -6.31
CA ILE A 199 0.01 -13.02 -6.93
C ILE A 199 -0.91 -13.62 -5.88
N CYS A 200 -2.23 -13.47 -6.09
CA CYS A 200 -3.27 -14.20 -5.38
C CYS A 200 -4.08 -14.98 -6.41
N ALA A 201 -3.96 -16.30 -6.40
CA ALA A 201 -4.51 -17.15 -7.44
C ALA A 201 -4.89 -18.53 -6.91
N VAL A 202 -5.82 -19.17 -7.62
CA VAL A 202 -6.15 -20.60 -7.48
C VAL A 202 -5.42 -21.34 -8.59
N HIS A 203 -4.60 -22.33 -8.21
CA HIS A 203 -3.80 -23.11 -9.14
C HIS A 203 -4.36 -24.54 -9.26
N GLU A 204 -5.27 -24.74 -10.24
CA GLU A 204 -5.71 -26.07 -10.69
C GLU A 204 -5.06 -26.41 -12.05
N ASP A 205 -5.83 -26.69 -13.10
CA ASP A 205 -5.31 -26.96 -14.46
C ASP A 205 -4.90 -25.67 -15.20
N SER A 206 -5.51 -24.54 -14.84
CA SER A 206 -5.14 -23.20 -15.27
C SER A 206 -5.23 -22.24 -14.09
N SER A 207 -4.37 -21.23 -14.06
CA SER A 207 -4.32 -20.29 -12.93
C SER A 207 -5.42 -19.25 -13.03
N PHE A 208 -6.30 -19.18 -12.03
CA PHE A 208 -7.31 -18.13 -11.90
C PHE A 208 -6.84 -17.05 -10.93
N HIS A 209 -6.74 -15.79 -11.39
CA HIS A 209 -6.14 -14.70 -10.63
C HIS A 209 -7.16 -13.68 -10.09
N PHE A 210 -6.97 -13.28 -8.84
CA PHE A 210 -7.63 -12.12 -8.23
C PHE A 210 -6.68 -10.92 -8.32
N ASN A 211 -7.01 -9.94 -9.16
CA ASN A 211 -6.06 -8.87 -9.50
C ASN A 211 -6.42 -7.50 -8.90
N ILE A 212 -7.62 -7.32 -8.35
CA ILE A 212 -8.05 -6.03 -7.81
C ILE A 212 -7.88 -6.04 -6.30
N ILE A 213 -6.82 -5.41 -5.80
CA ILE A 213 -6.56 -5.35 -4.36
C ILE A 213 -7.47 -4.32 -3.69
N GLN A 214 -8.18 -4.73 -2.63
CA GLN A 214 -9.14 -3.88 -1.93
C GLN A 214 -8.61 -3.41 -0.57
N SER A 215 -8.00 -4.33 0.19
CA SER A 215 -7.56 -4.07 1.56
C SER A 215 -6.36 -4.94 1.92
N VAL A 216 -5.54 -4.43 2.84
CA VAL A 216 -4.32 -5.08 3.32
C VAL A 216 -4.24 -4.86 4.83
N SER A 217 -3.89 -5.90 5.58
CA SER A 217 -3.69 -5.80 7.02
C SER A 217 -2.41 -5.06 7.38
N HIS A 218 -2.30 -4.68 8.66
CA HIS A 218 -1.00 -4.40 9.26
C HIS A 218 -0.14 -5.68 9.29
N VAL A 219 1.13 -5.56 9.70
CA VAL A 219 2.02 -6.70 9.88
C VAL A 219 1.54 -7.55 11.05
N LEU A 220 1.22 -8.81 10.78
CA LEU A 220 0.75 -9.78 11.76
C LEU A 220 1.89 -10.69 12.17
N HIS A 221 2.16 -10.79 13.47
CA HIS A 221 3.13 -11.75 13.99
C HIS A 221 2.43 -13.04 14.38
N ILE A 222 2.64 -14.11 13.62
CA ILE A 222 1.94 -15.40 13.77
C ILE A 222 2.95 -16.53 13.66
N ASN A 223 3.08 -17.34 14.71
CA ASN A 223 3.99 -18.49 14.77
C ASN A 223 5.46 -18.18 14.39
N GLY A 224 5.94 -16.98 14.74
CA GLY A 224 7.30 -16.54 14.42
C GLY A 224 7.49 -16.05 12.98
N HIS A 225 6.41 -15.92 12.22
CA HIS A 225 6.38 -15.34 10.89
C HIS A 225 5.71 -13.96 10.92
N ASP A 226 6.23 -13.03 10.11
CA ASP A 226 5.64 -11.71 9.90
C ASP A 226 4.86 -11.71 8.59
N LEU A 227 3.53 -11.79 8.72
CA LEU A 227 2.60 -11.99 7.61
C LEU A 227 1.78 -10.73 7.34
N ILE A 228 1.29 -10.62 6.11
CA ILE A 228 0.27 -9.66 5.72
C ILE A 228 -0.86 -10.40 5.03
N LEU A 229 -2.10 -10.10 5.41
CA LEU A 229 -3.27 -10.53 4.68
C LEU A 229 -3.65 -9.46 3.67
N ALA A 230 -3.87 -9.85 2.42
CA ALA A 230 -4.45 -8.98 1.41
C ALA A 230 -5.74 -9.59 0.88
N LEU A 231 -6.75 -8.72 0.74
CA LEU A 231 -8.01 -9.01 0.11
C LEU A 231 -7.97 -8.55 -1.34
N LEU A 232 -8.21 -9.49 -2.26
CA LEU A 232 -8.24 -9.24 -3.69
C LEU A 232 -9.54 -9.74 -4.30
N THR A 233 -10.00 -9.07 -5.35
CA THR A 233 -11.21 -9.43 -6.08
C THR A 233 -10.93 -9.64 -7.56
N THR A 234 -11.88 -10.26 -8.24
CA THR A 234 -11.98 -10.20 -9.70
C THR A 234 -12.35 -8.77 -10.15
N PRO A 235 -12.11 -8.41 -11.42
CA PRO A 235 -12.59 -7.14 -11.97
C PRO A 235 -14.12 -6.97 -11.89
N LYS A 236 -14.60 -5.74 -11.69
CA LYS A 236 -16.05 -5.44 -11.56
C LYS A 236 -16.89 -5.83 -12.79
N ASN A 237 -16.26 -5.98 -13.96
CA ASN A 237 -16.88 -6.40 -15.21
C ASN A 237 -16.79 -7.92 -15.45
N SER A 238 -16.46 -8.70 -14.43
CA SER A 238 -16.36 -10.17 -14.48
C SER A 238 -17.27 -10.81 -13.42
N ILE A 239 -17.27 -12.14 -13.34
CA ILE A 239 -18.01 -12.86 -12.30
C ILE A 239 -17.45 -12.46 -10.93
N PRO A 240 -18.29 -12.00 -9.98
CA PRO A 240 -17.82 -11.60 -8.66
C PRO A 240 -17.12 -12.74 -7.93
N GLY A 241 -15.95 -12.42 -7.39
CA GLY A 241 -15.16 -13.33 -6.59
C GLY A 241 -14.16 -12.55 -5.76
N SER A 242 -14.02 -12.94 -4.50
CA SER A 242 -13.07 -12.38 -3.55
C SER A 242 -12.19 -13.47 -2.98
N ALA A 243 -10.93 -13.13 -2.71
CA ALA A 243 -9.95 -14.03 -2.14
C ALA A 243 -9.11 -13.28 -1.10
N ILE A 244 -8.84 -13.94 0.02
CA ILE A 244 -7.89 -13.45 1.03
C ILE A 244 -6.64 -14.30 0.89
N CYS A 245 -5.51 -13.66 0.60
CA CYS A 245 -4.20 -14.29 0.50
C CYS A 245 -3.29 -13.80 1.62
N ALA A 246 -2.45 -14.70 2.14
CA ALA A 246 -1.42 -14.39 3.13
C ALA A 246 -0.05 -14.31 2.46
N PHE A 247 0.74 -13.31 2.80
CA PHE A 247 2.07 -13.10 2.26
C PHE A 247 3.08 -12.96 3.39
N ASP A 248 4.11 -13.80 3.37
CA ASP A 248 5.25 -13.70 4.28
C ASP A 248 6.16 -12.54 3.84
N LEU A 249 6.48 -11.64 4.76
CA LEU A 249 7.32 -10.48 4.48
C LEU A 249 8.77 -10.87 4.14
N VAL A 250 9.25 -12.01 4.61
CA VAL A 250 10.53 -12.58 4.21
C VAL A 250 10.49 -12.97 2.73
N ASP A 251 9.45 -13.68 2.29
CA ASP A 251 9.26 -14.08 0.89
C ASP A 251 9.09 -12.87 -0.02
N ILE A 252 8.30 -11.87 0.42
CA ILE A 252 8.17 -10.58 -0.25
C ILE A 252 9.54 -9.93 -0.44
N ASN A 253 10.34 -9.85 0.63
CA ASN A 253 11.65 -9.21 0.56
C ASN A 253 12.59 -9.94 -0.41
N GLN A 254 12.54 -11.27 -0.45
CA GLN A 254 13.28 -12.09 -1.41
C GLN A 254 12.82 -11.90 -2.86
N ALA A 255 11.52 -11.66 -3.08
CA ALA A 255 10.96 -11.43 -4.43
C ALA A 255 11.61 -10.25 -5.16
N PHE A 256 12.10 -9.24 -4.44
CA PHE A 256 12.83 -8.12 -5.05
C PHE A 256 14.25 -8.45 -5.54
N SER A 257 14.74 -9.65 -5.23
CA SER A 257 16.00 -10.18 -5.77
C SER A 257 15.81 -10.89 -7.11
N ARG A 258 14.56 -11.03 -7.59
CA ARG A 258 14.24 -11.62 -8.89
C ARG A 258 14.73 -10.75 -10.06
N PRO A 259 14.94 -11.31 -11.26
CA PRO A 259 15.45 -10.53 -12.39
C PRO A 259 14.62 -9.30 -12.72
N PHE A 260 15.27 -8.24 -13.19
CA PHE A 260 14.57 -7.03 -13.64
C PHE A 260 13.81 -7.31 -14.93
N LYS A 261 12.72 -6.57 -15.15
CA LYS A 261 12.00 -6.55 -16.42
C LYS A 261 12.30 -5.25 -17.16
N GLU A 262 12.48 -5.35 -18.47
CA GLU A 262 12.71 -4.21 -19.35
C GLU A 262 11.83 -4.26 -20.60
N GLN A 263 11.70 -3.09 -21.25
CA GLN A 263 11.11 -2.96 -22.57
C GLN A 263 12.11 -2.24 -23.48
N LYS A 264 12.78 -2.98 -24.36
CA LYS A 264 13.88 -2.43 -25.20
C LYS A 264 13.44 -1.29 -26.11
N SER A 265 12.18 -1.30 -26.57
CA SER A 265 11.55 -0.21 -27.30
C SER A 265 10.06 -0.15 -26.96
N SER A 266 9.39 0.97 -27.25
CA SER A 266 7.96 1.16 -26.95
C SER A 266 7.02 0.12 -27.58
N THR A 267 7.49 -0.57 -28.61
CA THR A 267 6.74 -1.62 -29.32
C THR A 267 7.20 -3.04 -28.99
N SER A 268 8.33 -3.20 -28.27
CA SER A 268 8.82 -4.52 -27.87
C SER A 268 7.99 -5.11 -26.74
N VAL A 269 7.91 -6.44 -26.68
CA VAL A 269 7.42 -7.13 -25.50
C VAL A 269 8.38 -6.91 -24.32
N TRP A 270 7.84 -6.99 -23.11
CA TRP A 270 8.67 -6.94 -21.91
C TRP A 270 9.47 -8.23 -21.75
N THR A 271 10.76 -8.10 -21.47
CA THR A 271 11.70 -9.21 -21.32
C THR A 271 12.47 -9.12 -20.00
N ILE A 272 13.10 -10.23 -19.63
CA ILE A 272 14.03 -10.25 -18.49
C ILE A 272 15.35 -9.59 -18.91
N VAL A 273 15.87 -8.71 -18.05
CA VAL A 273 17.20 -8.12 -18.20
C VAL A 273 18.25 -9.21 -17.95
N PRO A 274 19.19 -9.45 -18.87
CA PRO A 274 20.31 -10.38 -18.65
C PRO A 274 21.16 -9.98 -17.44
N ASP A 275 21.60 -10.95 -16.64
CA ASP A 275 22.35 -10.68 -15.40
C ASP A 275 23.68 -9.94 -15.65
N ASP A 276 24.30 -10.11 -16.81
CA ASP A 276 25.52 -9.39 -17.22
C ASP A 276 25.29 -7.92 -17.59
N GLU A 277 24.04 -7.53 -17.85
CA GLU A 277 23.63 -6.13 -18.06
C GLU A 277 23.22 -5.43 -16.74
N VAL A 278 23.08 -6.18 -15.64
CA VAL A 278 22.73 -5.62 -14.32
C VAL A 278 23.98 -5.04 -13.64
N PRO A 279 23.98 -3.75 -13.24
CA PRO A 279 25.12 -3.15 -12.54
C PRO A 279 25.50 -3.88 -11.26
N THR A 280 26.79 -3.80 -10.90
CA THR A 280 27.32 -4.31 -9.63
C THR A 280 27.81 -3.15 -8.76
N PRO A 281 27.37 -3.02 -7.49
CA PRO A 281 26.43 -3.89 -6.77
C PRO A 281 25.00 -3.81 -7.31
N ARG A 282 24.21 -4.86 -7.08
CA ARG A 282 22.85 -5.00 -7.62
C ARG A 282 21.94 -3.82 -7.21
N PRO A 283 21.27 -3.17 -8.16
CA PRO A 283 20.36 -2.06 -7.87
C PRO A 283 19.16 -2.40 -6.98
N GLY A 284 18.73 -1.42 -6.17
CA GLY A 284 17.52 -1.51 -5.33
C GLY A 284 17.74 -2.01 -3.89
N SER A 285 18.99 -2.08 -3.43
CA SER A 285 19.35 -2.32 -2.02
C SER A 285 19.69 -1.01 -1.31
N CYS A 286 19.70 -1.02 0.02
CA CYS A 286 19.96 0.17 0.84
C CYS A 286 21.45 0.45 1.03
N ALA A 287 21.86 1.72 0.98
CA ALA A 287 23.23 2.14 1.30
C ALA A 287 23.60 1.72 2.73
N GLY A 288 24.85 1.28 2.94
CA GLY A 288 25.34 0.82 4.24
C GLY A 288 24.95 -0.62 4.61
N TYR A 289 24.28 -1.36 3.73
CA TYR A 289 23.87 -2.74 3.99
C TYR A 289 24.33 -3.71 2.90
N GLY A 290 24.72 -4.92 3.31
CA GLY A 290 25.03 -6.02 2.39
C GLY A 290 26.07 -5.62 1.34
N SER A 291 25.75 -5.83 0.05
CA SER A 291 26.66 -5.48 -1.05
C SER A 291 26.92 -3.98 -1.23
N LEU A 292 26.16 -3.12 -0.55
CA LEU A 292 26.30 -1.66 -0.59
C LEU A 292 26.89 -1.08 0.73
N GLU A 293 27.46 -1.92 1.60
CA GLU A 293 28.08 -1.49 2.86
C GLU A 293 29.15 -0.40 2.68
N LYS A 294 29.84 -0.39 1.53
CA LYS A 294 30.87 0.60 1.19
C LYS A 294 30.35 2.02 0.93
N TYR A 295 29.04 2.20 0.73
CA TYR A 295 28.44 3.51 0.47
C TYR A 295 27.71 3.99 1.72
N SER A 296 28.09 5.15 2.25
CA SER A 296 27.41 5.75 3.40
C SER A 296 26.05 6.35 3.05
N SER A 297 25.87 6.74 1.80
CA SER A 297 24.66 7.41 1.29
C SER A 297 24.38 7.01 -0.15
N SER A 298 23.10 6.99 -0.55
CA SER A 298 22.70 6.75 -1.94
C SER A 298 23.18 7.83 -2.91
N THR A 299 23.54 9.03 -2.41
CA THR A 299 24.13 10.11 -3.20
C THR A 299 25.51 9.75 -3.76
N GLU A 300 26.17 8.76 -3.17
CA GLU A 300 27.49 8.25 -3.59
C GLU A 300 27.39 7.12 -4.62
N PHE A 301 26.17 6.67 -4.96
CA PHE A 301 26.00 5.59 -5.91
C PHE A 301 26.58 5.94 -7.30
N PRO A 302 27.20 4.97 -7.99
CA PRO A 302 27.72 5.18 -9.33
C PRO A 302 26.64 5.64 -10.31
N LYS A 303 27.03 6.44 -11.30
CA LYS A 303 26.11 6.96 -12.31
C LYS A 303 25.34 5.85 -13.03
N GLU A 304 26.01 4.76 -13.41
CA GLU A 304 25.41 3.61 -14.10
C GLU A 304 24.34 2.92 -13.23
N TYR A 305 24.60 2.76 -11.93
CA TYR A 305 23.63 2.24 -10.97
C TYR A 305 22.36 3.10 -10.94
N LEU A 306 22.51 4.42 -10.82
CA LEU A 306 21.36 5.34 -10.77
C LEU A 306 20.61 5.43 -12.11
N GLN A 307 21.33 5.36 -13.23
CA GLN A 307 20.72 5.31 -14.56
C GLN A 307 19.90 4.04 -14.73
N PHE A 308 20.40 2.90 -14.26
CA PHE A 308 19.68 1.64 -14.28
C PHE A 308 18.42 1.71 -13.42
N MET A 309 18.52 2.19 -12.16
CA MET A 309 17.35 2.36 -11.27
C MET A 309 16.29 3.28 -11.85
N ARG A 310 16.69 4.30 -12.62
CA ARG A 310 15.74 5.22 -13.26
C ARG A 310 14.83 4.50 -14.25
N THR A 311 15.31 3.47 -14.94
CA THR A 311 14.59 2.81 -16.05
C THR A 311 14.11 1.40 -15.72
N HIS A 312 14.66 0.74 -14.69
CA HIS A 312 14.39 -0.66 -14.35
C HIS A 312 13.81 -0.81 -12.93
N VAL A 313 12.60 -0.28 -12.74
CA VAL A 313 11.91 -0.34 -11.44
C VAL A 313 10.99 -1.55 -11.29
N LEU A 314 10.69 -2.26 -12.38
CA LEU A 314 9.86 -3.47 -12.35
C LEU A 314 10.76 -4.70 -12.24
N VAL A 315 10.54 -5.52 -11.23
CA VAL A 315 11.17 -6.85 -11.11
C VAL A 315 10.16 -7.93 -11.48
N ALA A 316 10.65 -9.08 -11.92
CA ALA A 316 9.81 -10.21 -12.27
C ALA A 316 8.94 -10.63 -11.08
N GLU A 317 7.75 -11.16 -11.40
CA GLU A 317 6.88 -11.73 -10.37
C GLU A 317 7.62 -12.82 -9.58
N PRO A 318 7.26 -13.02 -8.30
CA PRO A 318 7.63 -14.25 -7.61
C PRO A 318 7.18 -15.45 -8.46
N GLY A 319 7.97 -16.53 -8.42
CA GLY A 319 7.54 -17.81 -9.03
C GLY A 319 6.26 -18.33 -8.37
N GLU A 320 5.79 -19.51 -8.78
CA GLU A 320 4.59 -20.13 -8.19
C GLU A 320 4.65 -20.03 -6.65
N PRO A 321 3.65 -19.41 -6.00
CA PRO A 321 3.67 -19.20 -4.56
C PRO A 321 3.79 -20.53 -3.81
N ASN A 322 4.43 -20.51 -2.64
CA ASN A 322 4.44 -21.67 -1.74
C ASN A 322 3.01 -22.10 -1.33
N THR A 323 2.05 -21.17 -1.36
CA THR A 323 0.62 -21.41 -1.18
C THR A 323 -0.05 -21.60 -2.54
N LYS A 324 -0.52 -22.82 -2.83
CA LYS A 324 -1.20 -23.15 -4.09
C LYS A 324 -2.60 -22.51 -4.22
N HIS A 325 -3.18 -22.06 -3.11
CA HIS A 325 -4.51 -21.51 -3.04
C HIS A 325 -4.58 -20.30 -2.10
N PRO A 326 -5.55 -19.39 -2.28
CA PRO A 326 -5.85 -18.36 -1.30
C PRO A 326 -6.23 -18.98 0.05
N TRP A 327 -5.98 -18.25 1.13
CA TRP A 327 -6.36 -18.69 2.48
C TRP A 327 -7.88 -18.82 2.63
N PHE A 328 -8.63 -17.89 2.03
CA PHE A 328 -10.09 -17.91 1.99
C PHE A 328 -10.60 -17.46 0.62
N LEU A 329 -11.67 -18.11 0.15
CA LEU A 329 -12.37 -17.80 -1.10
C LEU A 329 -13.82 -17.47 -0.78
N TRP A 330 -14.31 -16.39 -1.38
CA TRP A 330 -15.71 -16.01 -1.34
C TRP A 330 -16.21 -15.74 -2.77
N THR A 331 -16.99 -16.69 -3.30
CA THR A 331 -17.53 -16.67 -4.66
C THR A 331 -19.06 -16.65 -4.67
N THR A 332 -19.68 -15.70 -3.98
CA THR A 332 -21.14 -15.50 -4.12
C THR A 332 -21.49 -14.66 -5.34
N ASP A 333 -22.64 -14.93 -5.93
CA ASP A 333 -23.07 -14.34 -7.20
C ASP A 333 -23.32 -12.82 -7.21
N ARG A 334 -23.20 -12.11 -6.07
CA ARG A 334 -23.75 -10.75 -5.93
C ARG A 334 -22.88 -9.70 -5.26
N ASP A 335 -21.74 -10.05 -4.66
CA ASP A 335 -21.02 -9.10 -3.82
C ASP A 335 -19.50 -9.31 -3.81
N PHE A 336 -18.78 -8.24 -3.49
CA PHE A 336 -17.35 -8.22 -3.27
C PHE A 336 -17.06 -7.90 -1.81
N LEU A 337 -16.05 -8.56 -1.27
CA LEU A 337 -15.38 -8.08 -0.07
C LEU A 337 -14.63 -6.77 -0.37
N VAL A 338 -14.64 -5.83 0.57
CA VAL A 338 -13.96 -4.53 0.43
C VAL A 338 -12.94 -4.23 1.49
N ALA A 339 -13.08 -4.76 2.70
CA ALA A 339 -12.18 -4.42 3.78
C ALA A 339 -11.97 -5.58 4.75
N LEU A 340 -10.78 -5.59 5.35
CA LEU A 340 -10.33 -6.58 6.33
C LEU A 340 -10.00 -5.92 7.65
N ALA A 341 -10.23 -6.64 8.74
CA ALA A 341 -9.58 -6.42 10.03
C ALA A 341 -9.17 -7.76 10.62
N VAL A 342 -8.11 -7.77 11.44
CA VAL A 342 -7.53 -9.00 11.98
C VAL A 342 -7.26 -8.82 13.46
N ASP A 343 -7.65 -9.81 14.25
CA ASP A 343 -7.28 -9.99 15.65
C ASP A 343 -6.40 -11.24 15.74
N ASN A 344 -5.10 -11.08 15.94
CA ASN A 344 -4.13 -12.19 16.04
C ASN A 344 -3.87 -12.63 17.49
N ALA A 345 -4.69 -12.17 18.45
CA ALA A 345 -4.57 -12.48 19.87
C ALA A 345 -5.93 -12.86 20.47
N ALA A 346 -6.79 -13.51 19.67
CA ALA A 346 -8.14 -13.85 20.09
C ALA A 346 -8.15 -15.07 21.03
N GLY A 347 -9.21 -15.17 21.84
CA GLY A 347 -9.47 -16.29 22.73
C GLY A 347 -8.80 -16.18 24.12
N PRO A 348 -9.14 -17.06 25.08
CA PRO A 348 -8.68 -16.91 26.48
C PRO A 348 -7.17 -17.03 26.69
N LYS A 349 -6.46 -17.62 25.72
CA LYS A 349 -5.01 -17.79 25.74
C LYS A 349 -4.29 -16.88 24.74
N GLU A 350 -5.03 -16.02 24.04
CA GLU A 350 -4.50 -15.12 23.01
C GLU A 350 -3.73 -15.87 21.90
N ASP A 351 -4.20 -17.06 21.55
CA ASP A 351 -3.54 -18.03 20.67
C ASP A 351 -4.34 -18.32 19.39
N HIS A 352 -5.37 -17.51 19.09
CA HIS A 352 -6.16 -17.65 17.88
C HIS A 352 -6.08 -16.39 17.01
N THR A 353 -6.02 -16.60 15.71
CA THR A 353 -6.13 -15.51 14.73
C THR A 353 -7.54 -15.49 14.12
N VAL A 354 -8.29 -14.41 14.33
CA VAL A 354 -9.63 -14.19 13.77
C VAL A 354 -9.56 -13.06 12.74
N VAL A 355 -10.09 -13.31 11.55
CA VAL A 355 -10.18 -12.34 10.46
C VAL A 355 -11.63 -11.95 10.25
N TYR A 356 -11.85 -10.65 10.15
CA TYR A 356 -13.13 -10.03 9.83
C TYR A 356 -13.06 -9.46 8.43
N ALA A 357 -14.01 -9.82 7.58
CA ALA A 357 -14.07 -9.35 6.20
C ALA A 357 -15.47 -8.81 5.91
N VAL A 358 -15.56 -7.59 5.38
CA VAL A 358 -16.85 -6.93 5.10
C VAL A 358 -17.08 -6.77 3.60
N SER A 359 -18.34 -6.90 3.17
CA SER A 359 -18.76 -6.75 1.77
C SER A 359 -19.26 -5.35 1.42
N GLU A 360 -19.41 -5.05 0.11
CA GLU A 360 -19.98 -3.79 -0.38
C GLU A 360 -21.42 -3.58 0.14
N ASN A 361 -22.18 -4.67 0.38
CA ASN A 361 -23.56 -4.59 0.89
C ASN A 361 -23.68 -4.75 2.42
N GLY A 362 -22.58 -4.64 3.17
CA GLY A 362 -22.61 -4.68 4.64
C GLY A 362 -22.78 -6.07 5.24
N ILE A 363 -22.35 -7.13 4.55
CA ILE A 363 -22.21 -8.46 5.14
C ILE A 363 -20.84 -8.56 5.79
N LEU A 364 -20.80 -8.87 7.08
CA LEU A 364 -19.60 -9.12 7.86
C LEU A 364 -19.39 -10.63 8.01
N LEU A 365 -18.29 -11.13 7.48
CA LEU A 365 -17.82 -12.50 7.73
C LEU A 365 -16.81 -12.51 8.86
N LYS A 366 -16.94 -13.51 9.74
CA LYS A 366 -15.98 -13.83 10.78
C LYS A 366 -15.35 -15.19 10.47
N LEU A 367 -14.03 -15.19 10.33
CA LEU A 367 -13.25 -16.35 9.91
C LEU A 367 -12.20 -16.64 10.98
N LEU A 368 -12.09 -17.90 11.41
CA LEU A 368 -10.99 -18.35 12.24
C LEU A 368 -9.90 -18.89 11.33
N ALA A 369 -8.70 -18.35 11.46
CA ALA A 369 -7.56 -18.86 10.75
C ALA A 369 -7.10 -20.19 11.37
N GLN A 370 -7.09 -21.25 10.57
CA GLN A 370 -6.44 -22.49 10.95
C GLN A 370 -4.94 -22.35 10.69
N GLU A 371 -4.16 -22.62 11.72
CA GLU A 371 -2.71 -22.54 11.68
C GLU A 371 -2.16 -23.96 11.56
N HIS A 372 -1.32 -24.23 10.56
CA HIS A 372 -0.62 -25.52 10.47
C HIS A 372 0.79 -25.30 9.93
N GLY A 373 1.79 -25.54 10.79
CA GLY A 373 3.19 -25.33 10.44
C GLY A 373 3.55 -23.84 10.32
N LYS A 374 4.09 -23.42 9.18
CA LYS A 374 4.71 -22.09 8.96
C LYS A 374 3.74 -21.01 8.44
N GLY A 375 2.43 -21.24 8.48
CA GLY A 375 1.46 -20.29 7.95
C GLY A 375 0.00 -20.72 8.16
N PHE A 376 -0.91 -19.99 7.51
CA PHE A 376 -2.32 -20.34 7.48
C PHE A 376 -2.57 -21.53 6.53
N THR A 377 -3.43 -22.47 6.93
CA THR A 377 -3.86 -23.56 6.04
C THR A 377 -4.88 -23.12 5.02
N GLU A 378 -4.97 -23.85 3.92
CA GLU A 378 -6.13 -23.81 3.03
C GLU A 378 -7.40 -24.08 3.85
N ASN A 379 -8.40 -23.20 3.69
CA ASN A 379 -9.70 -23.20 4.39
C ASN A 379 -9.66 -22.67 5.83
N GLY A 380 -9.57 -21.34 5.98
CA GLY A 380 -10.04 -20.70 7.21
C GLY A 380 -11.44 -21.20 7.61
N ILE A 381 -11.67 -21.45 8.89
CA ILE A 381 -12.97 -21.91 9.38
C ILE A 381 -13.92 -20.70 9.33
N PHE A 382 -14.94 -20.79 8.50
CA PHE A 382 -16.05 -19.86 8.55
C PHE A 382 -16.79 -20.04 9.89
N LEU A 383 -16.77 -18.99 10.72
CA LEU A 383 -17.43 -19.01 12.03
C LEU A 383 -18.85 -18.44 11.94
N GLU A 384 -18.99 -17.27 11.31
CA GLU A 384 -20.22 -16.49 11.36
C GLU A 384 -20.35 -15.55 10.16
N GLU A 385 -21.60 -15.29 9.75
CA GLU A 385 -21.99 -14.24 8.81
C GLU A 385 -23.05 -13.36 9.50
N MET A 386 -22.86 -12.05 9.44
CA MET A 386 -23.76 -11.07 10.03
C MET A 386 -24.08 -9.98 9.02
N ASN A 387 -25.34 -9.58 8.91
CA ASN A 387 -25.71 -8.39 8.15
C ASN A 387 -25.64 -7.17 9.07
N ILE A 388 -24.69 -6.27 8.80
CA ILE A 388 -24.46 -5.05 9.58
C ILE A 388 -25.02 -3.79 8.91
N SER A 389 -25.66 -3.91 7.74
CA SER A 389 -26.29 -2.77 7.07
C SER A 389 -27.45 -2.15 7.86
N GLU A 390 -28.01 -2.90 8.82
CA GLU A 390 -29.10 -2.43 9.68
C GLU A 390 -28.63 -1.73 10.96
N LEU A 391 -27.33 -1.77 11.30
CA LEU A 391 -26.77 -1.08 12.48
C LEU A 391 -26.69 0.45 12.30
N GLU A 392 -27.00 0.96 11.10
CA GLU A 392 -27.02 2.40 10.77
C GLU A 392 -28.39 3.07 10.97
N LYS A 393 -29.40 2.37 11.48
CA LYS A 393 -30.69 2.96 11.92
C LYS A 393 -30.77 3.07 13.42
#